data_AF-Q2KYH9-F1
#
_entry.id   AF-Q2KYH9-F1
#
_cell.length_a   1.000
_cell.length_b   1.000
_cell.length_c   1.000
_cell.angle_alpha   90.00
_cell.angle_beta   90.00
_cell.angle_gamma   90.00
#
_symmetry.space_group_name_H-M   'P 1'
#
loop_
_entity.id
_entity.type
_entity.pdbx_description
1 polymer ?
#
loop_
_entity_poly.entity_id
_entity_poly.type
_entity_poly.pdbx_seq_one_letter_code
_entity_poly.pdbx_strand_id
1 'polypeptide(L)'
;MRSTRVRRCRSARRLRLLSVQGKPLPIDADMPPPRLQCRGGPIWRLRRHGSWIRYQTGQALPEVLLITSALGLLWLGIDQLADTRMAALASAQASRSWAFAVARGAVPPPFERELALSVGHPPTAVDTGVSHSAQTLVRDWLQLPEHWAMVRAQAPGPDGLVRHTLVAAGDGHAVNSLNAQRRVAGSDLGWRQTASQSQRQAQAINQRLRVQDMPWGGRQAMSDWLTPWADALAVNRRSSGGAHD
;
A
#
# COMPACT_ATOMS: atom_id res chain seq x y z
N MET A 1 -18.67 -10.66 72.85
CA MET A 1 -19.50 -9.84 71.94
C MET A 1 -18.63 -9.27 70.83
N ARG A 2 -18.65 -9.86 69.61
CA ARG A 2 -17.91 -9.34 68.45
C ARG A 2 -18.86 -8.59 67.53
N SER A 3 -18.63 -7.28 67.38
CA SER A 3 -19.36 -6.39 66.48
C SER A 3 -18.95 -6.64 65.03
N THR A 4 -19.84 -7.22 64.24
CA THR A 4 -19.73 -7.35 62.78
C THR A 4 -20.12 -6.03 62.12
N ARG A 5 -19.13 -5.22 61.74
CA ARG A 5 -19.36 -4.04 60.89
C ARG A 5 -19.56 -4.47 59.43
N VAL A 6 -20.80 -4.35 58.95
CA VAL A 6 -21.15 -4.47 57.53
C VAL A 6 -20.63 -3.23 56.79
N ARG A 7 -19.63 -3.39 55.91
CA ARG A 7 -19.16 -2.28 55.05
C ARG A 7 -20.05 -2.17 53.82
N ARG A 8 -20.67 -1.00 53.64
CA ARG A 8 -21.39 -0.60 52.42
C ARG A 8 -20.41 -0.47 51.25
N CYS A 9 -20.67 -1.14 50.13
CA CYS A 9 -20.01 -0.88 48.85
C CYS A 9 -20.38 0.52 48.35
N ARG A 10 -19.38 1.38 48.17
CA ARG A 10 -19.55 2.68 47.48
C ARG A 10 -19.63 2.41 45.98
N SER A 11 -20.65 2.97 45.34
CA SER A 11 -20.89 2.88 43.90
C SER A 11 -19.74 3.51 43.10
N ALA A 12 -19.33 2.83 42.04
CA ALA A 12 -18.30 3.29 41.12
C ALA A 12 -18.75 4.56 40.40
N ARG A 13 -17.86 5.57 40.37
CA ARG A 13 -18.02 6.79 39.57
C ARG A 13 -18.17 6.43 38.10
N ARG A 14 -19.20 6.98 37.45
CA ARG A 14 -19.42 6.91 35.99
C ARG A 14 -18.16 7.39 35.26
N LEU A 15 -17.56 6.50 34.48
CA LEU A 15 -16.59 6.85 33.44
C LEU A 15 -17.34 7.61 32.34
N ARG A 16 -16.97 8.88 32.11
CA ARG A 16 -17.39 9.61 30.91
C ARG A 16 -16.57 9.08 29.74
N LEU A 17 -17.24 8.39 28.82
CA LEU A 17 -16.70 8.07 27.51
C LEU A 17 -16.44 9.37 26.75
N LEU A 18 -15.19 9.60 26.35
CA LEU A 18 -14.81 10.64 25.41
C LEU A 18 -15.39 10.26 24.04
N SER A 19 -16.38 11.01 23.57
CA SER A 19 -16.87 10.86 22.19
C SER A 19 -15.90 11.57 21.25
N VAL A 20 -15.24 10.82 20.38
CA VAL A 20 -14.52 11.38 19.23
C VAL A 20 -15.41 11.22 18.00
N GLN A 21 -15.77 12.35 17.39
CA GLN A 21 -16.33 12.49 16.05
C GLN A 21 -17.66 11.76 15.74
N GLY A 22 -18.77 12.32 16.22
CA GLY A 22 -19.95 12.67 15.40
C GLY A 22 -20.67 11.61 14.54
N LYS A 23 -20.34 10.32 14.61
CA LYS A 23 -21.10 9.25 13.96
C LYS A 23 -21.49 8.19 15.00
N PRO A 24 -22.77 8.06 15.34
CA PRO A 24 -23.22 6.97 16.21
C PRO A 24 -23.00 5.64 15.47
N LEU A 25 -22.12 4.81 16.01
CA LEU A 25 -22.03 3.41 15.59
C LEU A 25 -23.31 2.68 16.04
N PRO A 26 -23.91 1.82 15.20
CA PRO A 26 -24.97 0.93 15.63
C PRO A 26 -24.37 -0.03 16.67
N ILE A 27 -24.70 0.20 17.92
CA ILE A 27 -24.40 -0.73 19.01
C ILE A 27 -25.44 -1.82 18.89
N ASP A 28 -25.01 -3.01 18.46
CA ASP A 28 -25.80 -4.23 18.51
C ASP A 28 -26.35 -4.39 19.93
N ALA A 29 -27.68 -4.38 20.04
CA ALA A 29 -28.43 -4.28 21.29
C ALA A 29 -28.51 -5.61 22.08
N ASP A 30 -27.69 -6.61 21.73
CA ASP A 30 -27.82 -7.98 22.26
C ASP A 30 -26.62 -8.42 23.10
N MET A 31 -25.90 -7.47 23.71
CA MET A 31 -24.84 -7.79 24.67
C MET A 31 -25.43 -7.94 26.08
N PRO A 32 -25.37 -9.14 26.70
CA PRO A 32 -25.86 -9.33 28.06
C PRO A 32 -25.07 -8.45 29.05
N PRO A 33 -25.73 -7.85 30.06
CA PRO A 33 -25.05 -6.98 31.00
C PRO A 33 -23.92 -7.72 31.71
N PRO A 34 -22.72 -7.12 31.85
CA PRO A 34 -21.61 -7.76 32.54
C PRO A 34 -22.02 -8.03 33.99
N ARG A 35 -22.09 -9.32 34.35
CA ARG A 35 -22.28 -9.73 35.74
C ARG A 35 -21.02 -9.31 36.51
N LEU A 36 -21.16 -8.29 37.35
CA LEU A 36 -20.15 -7.87 38.33
C LEU A 36 -19.91 -9.03 39.31
N GLN A 37 -19.03 -9.96 38.95
CA GLN A 37 -18.50 -10.94 39.88
C GLN A 37 -17.54 -10.19 40.82
N CYS A 38 -18.03 -9.89 42.03
CA CYS A 38 -17.19 -9.54 43.17
C CYS A 38 -16.35 -10.76 43.55
N ARG A 39 -15.32 -11.08 42.75
CA ARG A 39 -14.32 -12.08 43.10
C ARG A 39 -13.54 -11.51 44.28
N GLY A 40 -13.67 -12.14 45.44
CA GLY A 40 -12.86 -11.85 46.62
C GLY A 40 -11.39 -12.08 46.30
N GLY A 41 -10.74 -11.07 45.73
CA GLY A 41 -9.30 -11.07 45.54
C GLY A 41 -8.61 -11.07 46.91
N PRO A 42 -7.43 -11.71 47.01
CA PRO A 42 -6.66 -11.68 48.23
C PRO A 42 -6.42 -10.24 48.65
N ILE A 43 -6.62 -9.95 49.93
CA ILE A 43 -6.34 -8.66 50.54
C ILE A 43 -4.84 -8.47 50.45
N TRP A 44 -4.37 -7.84 49.37
CA TRP A 44 -3.01 -7.35 49.27
C TRP A 44 -2.86 -6.32 50.38
N ARG A 45 -2.24 -6.73 51.50
CA ARG A 45 -1.77 -5.78 52.49
C ARG A 45 -0.86 -4.83 51.74
N LEU A 46 -1.30 -3.60 51.58
CA LEU A 46 -0.46 -2.48 51.17
C LEU A 46 0.72 -2.46 52.14
N ARG A 47 1.79 -3.14 51.74
CA ARG A 47 3.09 -3.10 52.39
C ARG A 47 3.47 -1.63 52.23
N ARG A 48 3.33 -0.86 53.31
CA ARG A 48 3.81 0.52 53.36
C ARG A 48 5.26 0.42 52.94
N HIS A 49 5.56 0.87 51.72
CA HIS A 49 6.92 1.05 51.28
C HIS A 49 7.55 1.98 52.30
N GLY A 50 8.44 1.43 53.12
CA GLY A 50 9.27 2.21 54.02
C GLY A 50 9.87 3.33 53.20
N SER A 51 9.77 4.54 53.72
CA SER A 51 10.28 5.76 53.11
C SER A 51 11.77 5.59 52.80
N TRP A 52 12.10 5.22 51.56
CA TRP A 52 13.44 5.28 51.00
C TRP A 52 13.82 6.74 50.69
N ILE A 53 13.57 7.63 51.64
CA ILE A 53 14.14 8.98 51.64
C ILE A 53 15.56 8.81 52.17
N ARG A 54 16.43 8.17 51.38
CA ARG A 54 17.87 8.26 51.58
C ARG A 54 18.34 9.46 50.78
N TYR A 55 18.81 10.47 51.50
CA TYR A 55 19.58 11.64 51.10
C TYR A 55 19.86 11.77 49.58
N GLN A 56 18.97 12.47 48.87
CA GLN A 56 19.29 13.12 47.60
C GLN A 56 20.06 14.41 47.92
N THR A 57 21.38 14.31 48.04
CA THR A 57 22.23 15.50 48.16
C THR A 57 23.18 15.53 46.97
N GLY A 58 22.91 16.44 46.03
CA GLY A 58 23.84 16.86 44.96
C GLY A 58 23.69 16.18 43.60
N GLN A 59 23.05 15.02 43.48
CA GLN A 59 23.03 14.25 42.22
C GLN A 59 21.82 14.50 41.29
N ALA A 60 20.77 15.19 41.75
CA ALA A 60 19.58 15.41 40.91
C ALA A 60 19.85 16.33 39.69
N LEU A 61 20.75 17.30 39.84
CA LEU A 61 21.08 18.26 38.77
C LEU A 61 21.80 17.60 37.59
N PRO A 62 22.89 16.82 37.77
CA PRO A 62 23.53 16.14 36.65
C PRO A 62 22.62 15.10 36.01
N GLU A 63 21.77 14.41 36.78
CA GLU A 63 20.83 13.42 36.24
C GLU A 63 19.78 14.08 35.32
N VAL A 64 19.16 15.18 35.76
CA VAL A 64 18.19 15.92 34.95
C VAL A 64 18.85 16.50 33.69
N LEU A 65 20.09 16.97 33.78
CA LEU A 65 20.81 17.51 32.63
C LEU A 65 21.10 16.41 31.59
N LEU A 66 21.47 15.21 32.04
CA LEU A 66 21.68 14.05 31.16
C LEU A 66 20.38 13.61 30.48
N ILE A 67 19.28 13.49 31.23
CA ILE A 67 17.97 13.12 30.68
C ILE A 67 17.50 14.18 29.67
N THR A 68 17.63 15.46 30.00
CA THR A 68 17.21 16.56 29.11
C THR A 68 18.04 16.58 27.82
N SER A 69 19.36 16.37 27.94
CA SER A 69 20.25 16.30 26.78
C SER A 69 19.93 15.09 25.91
N ALA A 70 19.70 13.92 26.52
CA ALA A 70 19.30 12.71 25.81
C ALA A 70 17.96 12.89 25.08
N LEU A 71 16.98 13.55 25.72
CA LEU A 71 15.70 13.85 25.11
C LEU A 71 15.83 14.85 23.95
N GLY A 72 16.70 15.86 24.09
CA GLY A 72 17.00 16.81 23.01
C GLY A 72 17.64 16.13 21.80
N LEU A 73 18.60 15.22 22.02
CA LEU A 73 19.21 14.43 20.95
C LEU A 73 18.20 13.48 20.29
N LEU A 74 17.32 12.84 21.08
CA LEU A 74 16.25 12.00 20.55
C LEU A 74 15.32 12.81 19.64
N TRP A 75 14.92 14.01 20.08
CA TRP A 75 14.05 14.89 19.30
C TRP A 75 14.70 15.29 17.97
N LEU A 76 15.97 15.69 17.99
CA LEU A 76 16.73 15.99 16.79
C LEU A 76 16.83 14.79 15.85
N GLY A 77 17.01 13.58 16.40
CA GLY A 77 17.03 12.34 15.62
C GLY A 77 15.69 12.03 14.94
N ILE A 78 14.56 12.30 15.60
CA ILE A 78 13.22 12.12 15.04
C ILE A 78 12.97 13.12 13.89
N ASP A 79 13.38 14.37 14.07
CA ASP A 79 13.26 15.44 13.07
C ASP A 79 14.03 15.10 11.79
N GLN A 80 15.32 14.73 11.94
CA GLN A 80 16.17 14.27 10.85
C GLN A 80 15.59 13.03 10.14
N LEU A 81 15.01 12.10 10.89
CA LEU A 81 14.36 10.92 10.31
C LEU A 81 13.09 11.28 9.52
N ALA A 82 12.33 12.29 9.97
CA ALA A 82 11.14 12.75 9.26
C ALA A 82 11.53 13.41 7.92
N ASP A 83 12.53 14.29 7.93
CA ASP A 83 13.01 14.99 6.74
C ASP A 83 13.55 14.02 5.69
N THR A 84 14.39 13.07 6.11
CA THR A 84 14.94 12.05 5.20
C THR A 84 13.83 11.17 4.60
N ARG A 85 12.80 10.82 5.37
CA ARG A 85 11.64 10.07 4.86
C ARG A 85 10.83 10.87 3.86
N MET A 86 10.61 12.16 4.12
CA MET A 86 9.85 13.01 3.22
C MET A 86 10.61 13.22 1.90
N ALA A 87 11.91 13.48 1.95
CA ALA A 87 12.78 13.55 0.78
C ALA A 87 12.79 12.23 -0.03
N ALA A 88 12.77 11.09 0.66
CA ALA A 88 12.67 9.78 0.02
C ALA A 88 11.34 9.57 -0.71
N LEU A 89 10.23 9.98 -0.13
CA LEU A 89 8.91 9.91 -0.76
C LEU A 89 8.78 10.89 -1.93
N ALA A 90 9.29 12.11 -1.78
CA ALA A 90 9.27 13.13 -2.82
C ALA A 90 10.08 12.69 -4.05
N SER A 91 11.31 12.22 -3.85
CA SER A 91 12.15 11.69 -4.95
C SER A 91 11.52 10.47 -5.63
N ALA A 92 10.82 9.61 -4.87
CA ALA A 92 10.10 8.48 -5.42
C ALA A 92 8.92 8.87 -6.31
N GLN A 93 8.13 9.84 -5.86
CA GLN A 93 6.98 10.32 -6.62
C GLN A 93 7.43 11.06 -7.88
N ALA A 94 8.44 11.94 -7.76
CA ALA A 94 9.01 12.69 -8.87
C ALA A 94 9.66 11.76 -9.93
N SER A 95 10.44 10.78 -9.50
CA SER A 95 11.07 9.81 -10.40
C SER A 95 10.01 9.01 -11.18
N ARG A 96 8.91 8.60 -10.53
CA ARG A 96 7.80 7.88 -11.20
C ARG A 96 7.02 8.78 -12.15
N SER A 97 6.62 9.97 -11.71
CA SER A 97 5.84 10.90 -12.56
C SER A 97 6.63 11.27 -13.81
N TRP A 98 7.92 11.55 -13.68
CA TRP A 98 8.78 11.83 -14.82
C TRP A 98 9.12 10.61 -15.65
N ALA A 99 9.27 9.42 -15.07
CA ALA A 99 9.42 8.21 -15.87
C ALA A 99 8.21 8.01 -16.81
N PHE A 100 6.99 8.24 -16.32
CA PHE A 100 5.80 8.21 -17.17
C PHE A 100 5.70 9.39 -18.14
N ALA A 101 6.18 10.59 -17.78
CA ALA A 101 6.24 11.72 -18.69
C ALA A 101 7.25 11.48 -19.82
N VAL A 102 8.44 10.96 -19.50
CA VAL A 102 9.49 10.56 -20.46
C VAL A 102 9.00 9.45 -21.37
N ALA A 103 8.27 8.46 -20.84
CA ALA A 103 7.63 7.43 -21.65
C ALA A 103 6.60 7.99 -22.65
N ARG A 104 6.05 9.18 -22.39
CA ARG A 104 5.17 9.95 -23.30
C ARG A 104 5.93 10.89 -24.24
N GLY A 105 7.26 10.89 -24.21
CA GLY A 105 8.11 11.78 -25.01
C GLY A 105 8.37 13.14 -24.39
N ALA A 106 8.02 13.36 -23.11
CA ALA A 106 8.37 14.60 -22.42
C ALA A 106 9.85 14.61 -21.99
N VAL A 107 10.47 15.79 -22.00
CA VAL A 107 11.83 15.99 -21.50
C VAL A 107 11.75 16.56 -20.08
N PRO A 108 12.39 15.94 -19.08
CA PRO A 108 12.37 16.47 -17.72
C PRO A 108 13.22 17.73 -17.61
N PRO A 109 12.79 18.70 -16.78
CA PRO A 109 13.64 19.83 -16.43
C PRO A 109 14.85 19.32 -15.64
N PRO A 110 15.99 20.02 -15.66
CA PRO A 110 17.16 19.64 -14.87
C PRO A 110 16.88 19.64 -13.35
N PHE A 111 15.92 20.46 -12.91
CA PHE A 111 15.48 20.55 -11.52
C PHE A 111 13.96 20.64 -11.42
N GLU A 112 13.36 19.93 -10.46
CA GLU A 112 11.96 20.11 -10.06
C GLU A 112 11.86 20.09 -8.53
N ARG A 113 11.33 21.17 -7.93
CA ARG A 113 11.17 21.28 -6.46
C ARG A 113 12.45 20.85 -5.72
N GLU A 114 13.58 21.41 -6.12
CA GLU A 114 14.93 21.15 -5.56
C GLU A 114 15.50 19.75 -5.83
N LEU A 115 14.76 18.87 -6.51
CA LEU A 115 15.26 17.56 -6.94
C LEU A 115 15.99 17.70 -8.27
N ALA A 116 17.23 17.21 -8.34
CA ALA A 116 17.93 17.08 -9.61
C ALA A 116 17.38 15.87 -10.38
N LEU A 117 16.99 16.10 -11.63
CA LEU A 117 16.43 15.08 -12.51
C LEU A 117 17.35 14.85 -13.71
N SER A 118 17.62 13.58 -14.01
CA SER A 118 18.38 13.22 -15.21
C SER A 118 17.80 11.97 -15.86
N VAL A 119 17.72 11.97 -17.20
CA VAL A 119 17.40 10.78 -17.99
C VAL A 119 18.70 10.12 -18.44
N GLY A 120 18.81 8.83 -18.24
CA GLY A 120 19.92 8.02 -18.74
C GLY A 120 19.44 6.71 -19.34
N HIS A 121 20.38 5.94 -19.89
CA HIS A 121 20.16 4.56 -20.28
C HIS A 121 20.29 3.66 -19.05
N PRO A 122 19.52 2.56 -18.96
CA PRO A 122 19.70 1.61 -17.87
C PRO A 122 21.13 1.05 -17.90
N PRO A 123 21.73 0.75 -16.74
CA PRO A 123 22.88 -0.14 -16.74
C PRO A 123 22.45 -1.48 -17.33
N THR A 124 23.17 -1.95 -18.36
CA THR A 124 23.00 -3.29 -18.95
C THR A 124 23.50 -4.35 -17.97
N ALA A 125 22.78 -4.53 -16.87
CA ALA A 125 22.97 -5.66 -16.00
C ALA A 125 22.27 -6.86 -16.64
N VAL A 126 23.06 -7.84 -17.11
CA VAL A 126 22.52 -9.11 -17.58
C VAL A 126 21.93 -9.83 -16.37
N ASP A 127 20.61 -9.85 -16.25
CA ASP A 127 19.92 -10.56 -15.18
C ASP A 127 19.94 -12.06 -15.47
N THR A 128 20.91 -12.75 -14.86
CA THR A 128 21.07 -14.21 -14.99
C THR A 128 19.99 -14.99 -14.24
N GLY A 129 19.15 -14.32 -13.43
CA GLY A 129 18.06 -14.94 -12.68
C GLY A 129 16.79 -15.17 -13.49
N VAL A 130 16.68 -14.60 -14.69
CA VAL A 130 15.47 -14.70 -15.53
C VAL A 130 15.67 -15.79 -16.58
N SER A 131 14.77 -16.79 -16.61
CA SER A 131 14.81 -17.85 -17.61
C SER A 131 14.70 -17.28 -19.04
N HIS A 132 15.29 -17.95 -20.02
CA HIS A 132 15.21 -17.53 -21.43
C HIS A 132 13.75 -17.35 -21.88
N SER A 133 12.83 -18.22 -21.47
CA SER A 133 11.41 -18.10 -21.81
C SER A 133 10.76 -16.84 -21.21
N ALA A 134 11.13 -16.46 -19.98
CA ALA A 134 10.67 -15.23 -19.37
C ALA A 134 11.27 -13.99 -20.06
N GLN A 135 12.52 -14.05 -20.51
CA GLN A 135 13.13 -12.97 -21.31
C GLN A 135 12.45 -12.83 -22.67
N THR A 136 12.15 -13.93 -23.36
CA THR A 136 11.40 -13.92 -24.63
C THR A 136 9.99 -13.38 -24.42
N LEU A 137 9.29 -13.81 -23.37
CA LEU A 137 7.95 -13.32 -23.05
C LEU A 137 7.97 -11.83 -22.70
N VAL A 138 8.94 -11.37 -21.93
CA VAL A 138 9.15 -9.94 -21.64
C VAL A 138 9.40 -9.16 -22.93
N ARG A 139 10.27 -9.65 -23.82
CA ARG A 139 10.56 -9.00 -25.10
C ARG A 139 9.34 -8.95 -26.03
N ASP A 140 8.62 -10.06 -26.18
CA ASP A 140 7.45 -10.18 -27.06
C ASP A 140 6.22 -9.44 -26.50
N TRP A 141 6.00 -9.52 -25.19
CA TRP A 141 4.79 -8.97 -24.54
C TRP A 141 4.86 -7.46 -24.35
N LEU A 142 6.02 -6.97 -23.90
CA LEU A 142 6.21 -5.54 -23.70
C LEU A 142 6.67 -4.84 -24.99
N GLN A 143 6.96 -5.60 -26.07
CA GLN A 143 7.65 -5.11 -27.28
C GLN A 143 8.72 -4.12 -26.88
N LEU A 144 9.53 -4.52 -25.88
CA LEU A 144 10.35 -3.56 -25.14
C LEU A 144 11.13 -2.74 -26.16
N PRO A 145 10.87 -1.43 -26.23
CA PRO A 145 11.63 -0.57 -27.12
C PRO A 145 13.12 -0.77 -26.82
N GLU A 146 13.96 -0.69 -27.84
CA GLU A 146 15.42 -0.70 -27.63
C GLU A 146 15.85 0.42 -26.64
N HIS A 147 15.03 1.47 -26.50
CA HIS A 147 15.25 2.56 -25.57
C HIS A 147 14.47 2.41 -24.25
N TRP A 148 15.18 1.89 -23.26
CA TRP A 148 14.80 2.09 -21.86
C TRP A 148 15.17 3.50 -21.40
N ALA A 149 14.26 4.16 -20.71
CA ALA A 149 14.55 5.42 -20.03
C ALA A 149 14.70 5.18 -18.53
N MET A 150 15.86 5.56 -17.99
CA MET A 150 16.10 5.63 -16.56
C MET A 150 15.93 7.07 -16.12
N VAL A 151 14.97 7.35 -15.23
CA VAL A 151 14.85 8.66 -14.59
C VAL A 151 15.46 8.59 -13.20
N ARG A 152 16.52 9.37 -12.99
CA ARG A 152 17.15 9.58 -11.69
C ARG A 152 16.56 10.83 -11.05
N ALA A 153 16.08 10.73 -9.81
CA ALA A 153 15.75 11.86 -8.97
C ALA A 153 16.66 11.87 -7.75
N GLN A 154 17.31 13.00 -7.48
CA GLN A 154 18.22 13.16 -6.35
C GLN A 154 17.74 14.28 -5.43
N ALA A 155 17.54 13.97 -4.15
CA ALA A 155 17.23 14.96 -3.13
C ALA A 155 18.46 15.82 -2.80
N PRO A 156 18.28 17.09 -2.38
CA PRO A 156 19.39 17.94 -1.99
C PRO A 156 20.12 17.41 -0.74
N GLY A 157 21.44 17.66 -0.67
CA GLY A 157 22.30 17.27 0.46
C GLY A 157 23.62 16.61 0.03
N PRO A 158 24.65 16.59 0.90
CA PRO A 158 25.97 16.04 0.58
C PRO A 158 25.93 14.55 0.20
N ASP A 159 25.05 13.76 0.82
CA ASP A 159 24.75 12.37 0.47
C ASP A 159 23.32 12.22 -0.05
N GLY A 160 22.83 13.26 -0.75
CA GLY A 160 21.43 13.38 -1.18
C GLY A 160 20.88 12.09 -1.77
N LEU A 161 19.76 11.61 -1.19
CA LEU A 161 19.18 10.32 -1.56
C LEU A 161 18.87 10.27 -3.06
N VAL A 162 19.43 9.27 -3.73
CA VAL A 162 19.23 9.04 -5.17
C VAL A 162 18.24 7.91 -5.37
N ARG A 163 17.23 8.14 -6.21
CA ARG A 163 16.30 7.10 -6.66
C ARG A 163 16.28 7.00 -8.17
N HIS A 164 16.38 5.76 -8.66
CA HIS A 164 16.27 5.42 -10.07
C HIS A 164 14.92 4.75 -10.32
N THR A 165 14.20 5.20 -11.33
CA THR A 165 13.03 4.50 -11.88
C THR A 165 13.32 4.18 -13.33
N LEU A 166 13.21 2.90 -13.67
CA LEU A 166 13.40 2.37 -15.00
C LEU A 166 12.02 2.18 -15.63
N VAL A 167 11.81 2.78 -16.79
CA VAL A 167 10.58 2.60 -17.57
C VAL A 167 10.97 2.29 -19.01
N ALA A 168 10.30 1.30 -19.58
CA ALA A 168 10.30 1.08 -21.02
C ALA A 168 9.59 2.27 -21.68
N ALA A 169 10.34 3.13 -22.37
CA ALA A 169 9.82 4.33 -23.01
C ALA A 169 9.64 4.03 -24.49
N GLY A 170 8.55 4.46 -25.14
CA GLY A 170 8.44 4.41 -26.61
C GLY A 170 7.41 3.48 -27.22
N ASP A 171 7.04 2.36 -26.59
CA ASP A 171 6.12 1.40 -27.23
C ASP A 171 5.01 0.86 -26.32
N GLY A 172 4.95 1.29 -25.06
CA GLY A 172 3.81 1.03 -24.18
C GLY A 172 2.63 1.99 -24.39
N HIS A 173 2.86 3.12 -25.06
CA HIS A 173 1.84 4.16 -25.24
C HIS A 173 1.05 3.90 -26.52
N ALA A 174 -0.04 3.15 -26.42
CA ALA A 174 -1.01 3.13 -27.49
C ALA A 174 -1.70 4.51 -27.56
N VAL A 175 -1.63 5.16 -28.72
CA VAL A 175 -2.26 6.47 -28.98
C VAL A 175 -3.75 6.49 -28.62
N ASN A 176 -4.40 5.32 -28.62
CA ASN A 176 -5.76 5.12 -28.14
C ASN A 176 -5.97 3.68 -27.67
N SER A 177 -7.10 3.43 -27.01
CA SER A 177 -7.48 2.10 -26.49
C SER A 177 -7.56 1.03 -27.58
N LEU A 178 -7.88 1.41 -28.82
CA LEU A 178 -7.96 0.47 -29.95
C LEU A 178 -6.56 -0.02 -30.36
N ASN A 179 -5.57 0.86 -30.42
CA ASN A 179 -4.18 0.48 -30.66
C ASN A 179 -3.63 -0.39 -29.53
N ALA A 180 -4.03 -0.13 -28.28
CA ALA A 180 -3.65 -0.95 -27.14
C ALA A 180 -4.21 -2.37 -27.31
N GLN A 181 -5.50 -2.49 -27.62
CA GLN A 181 -6.17 -3.76 -27.86
C GLN A 181 -5.56 -4.52 -29.05
N ARG A 182 -5.23 -3.84 -30.16
CA ARG A 182 -4.59 -4.47 -31.32
C ARG A 182 -3.20 -5.01 -30.98
N ARG A 183 -2.38 -4.26 -30.22
CA ARG A 183 -1.05 -4.72 -29.76
C ARG A 183 -1.18 -5.92 -28.83
N VAL A 184 -2.07 -5.84 -27.84
CA VAL A 184 -2.39 -6.94 -26.91
C VAL A 184 -2.84 -8.20 -27.67
N ALA A 185 -3.76 -8.05 -28.63
CA ALA A 185 -4.26 -9.15 -29.45
C ALA A 185 -3.21 -9.71 -30.43
N GLY A 186 -2.19 -8.92 -30.77
CA GLY A 186 -1.07 -9.30 -31.62
C GLY A 186 0.03 -10.08 -30.91
N SER A 187 0.11 -10.03 -29.57
CA SER A 187 1.13 -10.75 -28.80
C SER A 187 0.85 -12.25 -28.77
N ASP A 188 1.61 -13.01 -29.56
CA ASP A 188 1.46 -14.47 -29.68
C ASP A 188 1.71 -15.21 -28.35
N LEU A 189 2.89 -15.05 -27.75
CA LEU A 189 3.25 -15.77 -26.52
C LEU A 189 2.50 -15.25 -25.28
N GLY A 190 2.31 -13.93 -25.16
CA GLY A 190 1.77 -13.36 -23.93
C GLY A 190 0.24 -13.31 -23.82
N TRP A 191 -0.50 -13.39 -24.93
CA TRP A 191 -1.96 -13.34 -24.90
C TRP A 191 -2.63 -14.39 -25.78
N ARG A 192 -2.23 -14.53 -27.05
CA ARG A 192 -2.92 -15.46 -27.97
C ARG A 192 -2.76 -16.91 -27.52
N GLN A 193 -1.55 -17.33 -27.16
CA GLN A 193 -1.30 -18.69 -26.69
C GLN A 193 -2.01 -18.98 -25.38
N THR A 194 -1.88 -18.09 -24.37
CA THR A 194 -2.57 -18.22 -23.08
C THR A 194 -4.09 -18.22 -23.24
N ALA A 195 -4.65 -17.34 -24.08
CA ALA A 195 -6.07 -17.32 -24.39
C ALA A 195 -6.52 -18.62 -25.07
N SER A 196 -5.77 -19.12 -26.06
CA SER A 196 -6.10 -20.38 -26.74
C SER A 196 -6.00 -21.59 -25.81
N GLN A 197 -5.04 -21.60 -24.86
CA GLN A 197 -4.89 -22.66 -23.88
C GLN A 197 -6.02 -22.62 -22.86
N SER A 198 -6.36 -21.42 -22.36
CA SER A 198 -7.50 -21.21 -21.46
C SER A 198 -8.82 -21.61 -22.12
N GLN A 199 -9.05 -21.23 -23.38
CA GLN A 199 -10.24 -21.63 -24.14
C GLN A 199 -10.31 -23.14 -24.36
N ARG A 200 -9.21 -23.80 -24.73
CA ARG A 200 -9.15 -25.27 -24.83
C ARG A 200 -9.46 -25.95 -23.50
N GLN A 201 -8.93 -25.42 -22.41
CA GLN A 201 -9.19 -25.96 -21.07
C GLN A 201 -10.65 -25.75 -20.64
N ALA A 202 -11.23 -24.59 -20.93
CA ALA A 202 -12.64 -24.32 -20.69
C ALA A 202 -13.56 -25.24 -21.51
N GLN A 203 -13.23 -25.48 -22.78
CA GLN A 203 -13.96 -26.44 -23.62
C GLN A 203 -13.88 -27.86 -23.07
N ALA A 204 -12.69 -28.29 -22.63
CA ALA A 204 -12.50 -29.61 -22.03
C ALA A 204 -13.29 -29.76 -20.72
N ILE A 205 -13.36 -28.72 -19.89
CA ILE A 205 -14.18 -28.69 -18.68
C ILE A 205 -15.66 -28.76 -19.05
N ASN A 206 -16.12 -27.94 -19.99
CA ASN A 206 -17.51 -27.95 -20.45
C ASN A 206 -17.95 -29.32 -20.97
N GLN A 207 -17.09 -30.03 -21.70
CA GLN A 207 -17.39 -31.38 -22.18
C GLN A 207 -17.58 -32.37 -21.02
N ARG A 208 -16.75 -32.28 -19.98
CA ARG A 208 -16.83 -33.16 -18.80
C ARG A 208 -18.04 -32.84 -17.92
N LEU A 209 -18.31 -31.55 -17.73
CA LEU A 209 -19.43 -31.08 -16.90
C LEU A 209 -20.78 -31.26 -17.58
N ARG A 210 -20.85 -31.35 -18.91
CA ARG A 210 -22.13 -31.46 -19.66
C ARG A 210 -23.04 -32.58 -19.15
N VAL A 211 -22.48 -33.73 -18.79
CA VAL A 211 -23.27 -34.87 -18.27
C VAL A 211 -23.77 -34.57 -16.86
N GLN A 212 -22.95 -33.92 -16.04
CA GLN A 212 -23.30 -33.54 -14.67
C GLN A 212 -24.33 -32.41 -14.67
N ASP A 213 -24.17 -31.39 -15.50
CA ASP A 213 -25.03 -30.20 -15.54
C ASP A 213 -26.37 -30.42 -16.27
N MET A 214 -26.59 -31.59 -16.87
CA MET A 214 -27.80 -31.90 -17.64
C MET A 214 -29.12 -31.71 -16.83
N PRO A 215 -29.22 -32.15 -15.56
CA PRO A 215 -30.42 -31.93 -14.74
C PRO A 215 -30.65 -30.45 -14.38
N TRP A 216 -29.61 -29.61 -14.46
CA TRP A 216 -29.65 -28.19 -14.14
C TRP A 216 -29.77 -27.29 -15.38
N GLY A 217 -30.21 -27.86 -16.51
CA GLY A 217 -30.45 -27.14 -17.76
C GLY A 217 -29.20 -26.97 -18.63
N GLY A 218 -28.10 -27.67 -18.33
CA GLY A 218 -26.93 -27.75 -19.22
C GLY A 218 -26.19 -26.41 -19.40
N ARG A 219 -26.05 -25.62 -18.33
CA ARG A 219 -25.31 -24.35 -18.39
C ARG A 219 -23.87 -24.62 -18.78
N GLN A 220 -23.40 -23.98 -19.85
CA GLN A 220 -22.00 -24.05 -20.27
C GLN A 220 -21.22 -22.95 -19.56
N ALA A 221 -19.98 -23.23 -19.13
CA ALA A 221 -19.10 -22.17 -18.70
C ALA A 221 -18.87 -21.23 -19.89
N MET A 222 -19.22 -19.95 -19.73
CA MET A 222 -19.03 -18.94 -20.77
C MET A 222 -17.54 -18.76 -21.00
N SER A 223 -17.05 -19.18 -22.17
CA SER A 223 -15.68 -18.94 -22.61
C SER A 223 -15.44 -17.48 -22.99
N ASP A 224 -16.52 -16.76 -23.28
CA ASP A 224 -16.51 -15.34 -23.60
C ASP A 224 -17.06 -14.52 -22.42
N TRP A 225 -16.27 -14.46 -21.36
CA TRP A 225 -16.61 -13.69 -20.16
C TRP A 225 -16.42 -12.17 -20.38
N LEU A 226 -15.78 -11.76 -21.47
CA LEU A 226 -15.44 -10.36 -21.75
C LEU A 226 -16.55 -9.62 -22.51
N THR A 227 -17.29 -10.30 -23.39
CA THR A 227 -18.39 -9.68 -24.15
C THR A 227 -19.46 -9.02 -23.26
N PRO A 228 -19.91 -9.61 -22.12
CA PRO A 228 -20.84 -8.94 -21.23
C PRO A 228 -20.32 -7.62 -20.63
N TRP A 229 -19.00 -7.43 -20.59
CA TRP A 229 -18.34 -6.23 -20.06
C TRP A 229 -18.01 -5.19 -21.14
N ALA A 230 -18.15 -5.53 -22.42
CA ALA A 230 -17.85 -4.61 -23.51
C ALA A 230 -18.76 -3.36 -23.47
N ASP A 231 -20.02 -3.54 -23.10
CA ASP A 231 -21.00 -2.46 -22.98
C ASP A 231 -20.71 -1.53 -21.79
N ALA A 232 -20.14 -2.06 -20.70
CA ALA A 232 -19.77 -1.27 -19.53
C ALA A 232 -18.66 -0.25 -19.84
N LEU A 233 -17.77 -0.57 -20.79
CA LEU A 233 -16.70 0.35 -21.22
C LEU A 233 -17.17 1.42 -22.21
N ALA A 234 -18.23 1.14 -22.98
CA ALA A 234 -18.80 2.09 -23.94
C ALA A 234 -19.54 3.25 -23.25
N VAL A 235 -20.21 2.99 -22.13
CA VAL A 235 -20.98 3.99 -21.37
C VAL A 235 -20.09 5.10 -20.82
N ASN A 236 -18.89 4.78 -20.31
CA ASN A 236 -17.95 5.80 -19.79
C ASN A 236 -17.32 6.68 -20.87
N ARG A 237 -17.39 6.30 -22.16
CA ARG A 237 -16.83 7.09 -23.26
C ARG A 237 -17.77 8.21 -23.72
N ARG A 238 -19.08 8.07 -23.50
CA ARG A 238 -20.06 9.10 -23.88
C ARG A 238 -20.16 10.23 -22.86
N SER A 239 -19.79 10.00 -21.60
CA SER A 239 -19.86 11.03 -20.55
C SER A 239 -18.70 12.03 -20.57
N SER A 240 -17.60 11.75 -21.26
CA SER A 240 -16.41 12.62 -21.32
C SER A 240 -16.34 13.52 -22.57
N GLY A 241 -17.27 13.40 -23.51
CA GLY A 241 -17.30 14.17 -24.77
C GLY A 241 -18.25 15.37 -24.80
N GLY A 242 -18.96 15.66 -23.70
CA GLY A 242 -19.96 16.72 -23.62
C GLY A 242 -19.52 17.88 -22.71
N ALA A 243 -18.43 18.56 -23.04
CA ALA A 243 -18.05 19.81 -22.37
C ALA A 243 -17.09 20.61 -23.27
N HIS A 244 -17.57 21.08 -24.41
CA HIS A 244 -17.08 22.28 -25.09
C HIS A 244 -18.12 22.66 -26.16
N ASP A 245 -19.02 23.56 -25.78
CA ASP A 245 -19.56 24.63 -26.63
C ASP A 245 -19.80 25.84 -25.70
#